data_AF-A0A0L6WXW6-F1
#
_entry.id   AF-A0A0L6WXW6-F1
#
_cell.length_a   1.000
_cell.length_b   1.000
_cell.length_c   1.000
_cell.angle_alpha   90.00
_cell.angle_beta   90.00
_cell.angle_gamma   90.00
#
_symmetry.space_group_name_H-M   'P 1'
#
loop_
_entity.id
_entity.type
_entity.pdbx_description
1 polymer ?
#
loop_
_entity_poly.entity_id
_entity_poly.type
_entity_poly.pdbx_seq_one_letter_code
_entity_poly.pdbx_strand_id
1 'polypeptide(L)' 'MLLECKKWDHAIELLPDSMPSSYKVYLLAPREQDKLNTFLQEILNSSCICPSKSPMASLVFFIKKKDGSLQLVQNY' A
#
# COMPACT_ATOMS: atom_id res chain seq x y z
N MET A 1 -4.06 -16.08 -7.31
CA MET A 1 -4.96 -16.92 -6.49
C MET A 1 -5.24 -16.15 -5.22
N LEU A 2 -6.50 -16.03 -4.81
CA LEU A 2 -6.84 -15.46 -3.50
C LEU A 2 -6.28 -16.40 -2.43
N LEU A 3 -5.55 -15.85 -1.46
CA LEU A 3 -5.04 -16.60 -0.33
C LEU A 3 -6.23 -17.19 0.44
N GLU A 4 -6.15 -18.47 0.85
CA GLU A 4 -7.22 -19.07 1.64
C GLU A 4 -7.40 -18.34 2.97
N CYS A 5 -8.66 -18.05 3.32
CA CYS A 5 -9.04 -17.41 4.57
C CYS A 5 -8.69 -18.35 5.74
N LYS A 6 -7.83 -17.88 6.64
CA LYS A 6 -7.31 -18.64 7.78
C LYS A 6 -8.19 -18.46 9.01
N LYS A 7 -8.05 -19.35 9.99
CA LYS A 7 -8.84 -19.32 11.24
C LYS A 7 -8.71 -18.01 12.04
N TRP A 8 -7.62 -17.28 11.86
CA TRP A 8 -7.32 -16.02 12.56
C TRP A 8 -7.53 -14.78 11.68
N ASP A 9 -8.12 -14.95 10.49
CA ASP A 9 -8.49 -13.80 9.67
C ASP A 9 -9.75 -13.16 10.25
N HIS A 10 -9.68 -11.85 10.46
CA HIS A 10 -10.79 -11.07 11.02
C HIS A 10 -11.44 -10.25 9.91
N ALA A 11 -12.78 -10.27 9.87
CA ALA A 11 -13.53 -9.36 9.02
C ALA A 11 -13.39 -7.93 9.55
N ILE A 12 -13.12 -6.98 8.65
CA ILE A 12 -13.15 -5.55 8.93
C ILE A 12 -14.45 -5.02 8.36
N GLU A 13 -15.43 -4.77 9.23
CA GLU A 13 -16.72 -4.21 8.84
C GLU A 13 -16.61 -2.69 8.72
N LEU A 14 -17.00 -2.16 7.57
CA LEU A 14 -17.12 -0.72 7.36
C LEU A 14 -18.50 -0.25 7.82
N LEU A 15 -18.60 1.03 8.20
CA LEU A 15 -19.88 1.63 8.55
C LEU A 15 -20.84 1.57 7.34
N PRO A 16 -22.14 1.32 7.57
CA PRO A 16 -23.15 1.45 6.52
C PRO A 16 -23.08 2.90 6.00
N ASP A 17 -22.99 3.07 4.68
CA ASP A 17 -22.80 4.35 3.98
C ASP A 17 -21.36 4.90 3.91
N SER A 18 -20.34 4.17 4.35
CA SER A 18 -18.95 4.57 4.09
C SER A 18 -18.67 4.58 2.57
N MET A 19 -18.23 5.72 2.03
CA MET A 19 -17.81 5.80 0.63
C MET A 19 -16.33 5.45 0.48
N PRO A 20 -15.94 4.67 -0.55
CA PRO A 20 -14.54 4.37 -0.80
C PRO A 20 -13.76 5.66 -1.13
N SER A 21 -12.67 5.91 -0.41
CA SER A 21 -11.80 7.05 -0.66
C SER A 21 -10.86 6.71 -1.82
N SER A 22 -10.80 7.57 -2.84
CA SER A 22 -9.82 7.47 -3.92
C SER A 22 -9.02 8.77 -3.99
N TYR A 23 -7.80 8.73 -3.48
CA TYR A 23 -6.89 9.88 -3.49
C TYR A 23 -5.92 9.80 -4.68
N LYS A 24 -5.61 10.96 -5.27
CA LYS A 24 -4.60 11.05 -6.36
C LYS A 24 -3.21 10.81 -5.80
N VAL A 25 -2.46 9.88 -6.38
CA VAL A 25 -1.06 9.64 -6.04
C VAL A 25 -0.25 10.95 -6.18
N TYR A 26 0.53 11.31 -5.16
CA TYR A 26 1.44 12.44 -5.25
C TYR A 26 2.52 12.18 -6.29
N LEU A 27 2.98 13.24 -6.96
CA LEU A 27 4.14 13.15 -7.83
C LEU A 27 5.37 12.83 -6.98
N LEU A 28 5.96 11.65 -7.22
CA LEU A 28 7.19 11.22 -6.58
C LEU A 28 8.39 11.70 -7.39
N ALA A 29 9.47 12.09 -6.71
CA ALA A 29 10.74 12.34 -7.40
C ALA A 29 11.25 11.03 -8.04
N PRO A 30 12.07 11.08 -9.11
CA PRO A 30 12.54 9.87 -9.79
C PRO A 30 13.17 8.84 -8.83
N ARG A 31 13.98 9.32 -7.87
CA ARG A 31 14.60 8.47 -6.84
C ARG A 31 13.59 7.79 -5.90
N GLU A 32 12.48 8.45 -5.60
CA GLU A 32 11.42 7.90 -4.76
C GLU A 32 10.58 6.88 -5.54
N GLN A 33 10.34 7.16 -6.83
CA GLN A 33 9.65 6.23 -7.73
C GLN A 33 10.44 4.93 -7.91
N ASP A 34 11.76 5.01 -8.10
CA ASP A 34 12.61 3.83 -8.20
C ASP A 34 12.54 2.98 -6.93
N LYS A 35 12.60 3.62 -5.75
CA LYS A 35 12.45 2.91 -4.47
C LYS A 35 11.07 2.31 -4.29
N LEU A 36 10.01 3.00 -4.70
CA LEU A 36 8.65 2.46 -4.67
C LEU A 36 8.56 1.20 -5.53
N ASN A 37 9.11 1.24 -6.74
CA ASN A 37 9.10 0.09 -7.65
C ASN A 37 9.86 -1.10 -7.05
N THR A 38 11.07 -0.89 -6.51
CA THR A 38 11.83 -1.96 -5.83
C THR A 38 11.07 -2.53 -4.65
N PHE A 39 10.51 -1.69 -3.78
CA PHE A 39 9.73 -2.12 -2.62
C PHE A 39 8.48 -2.92 -3.02
N LEU A 40 7.75 -2.47 -4.04
CA LEU A 40 6.59 -3.21 -4.54
C LEU A 40 7.00 -4.58 -5.08
N GLN A 41 8.10 -4.67 -5.83
CA GLN A 41 8.61 -5.96 -6.33
C GLN A 41 8.98 -6.92 -5.19
N GLU A 42 9.68 -6.45 -4.17
CA GLU A 42 10.04 -7.26 -2.99
C GLU A 42 8.80 -7.82 -2.29
N ILE A 43 7.78 -6.98 -2.06
CA ILE A 43 6.58 -7.38 -1.34
C ILE A 43 5.67 -8.27 -2.20
N LEU A 44 5.57 -8.01 -3.50
CA LEU A 44 4.88 -8.90 -4.45
C LEU A 44 5.53 -10.28 -4.48
N ASN A 45 6.87 -10.34 -4.52
CA ASN A 45 7.61 -11.60 -4.50
C ASN A 45 7.40 -12.36 -3.18
N SER A 46 7.29 -11.65 -2.06
CA SER A 46 6.96 -12.23 -0.75
C SER A 46 5.50 -12.68 -0.62
N SER A 47 4.65 -12.43 -1.63
CA SER A 47 3.19 -12.67 -1.61
C SER A 47 2.44 -11.93 -0.50
N CYS A 48 3.04 -10.89 0.10
CA CYS A 48 2.39 -10.07 1.13
C CYS A 48 1.33 -9.12 0.55
N ILE A 49 1.48 -8.70 -0.71
CA ILE A 49 0.48 -7.91 -1.45
C ILE A 49 0.17 -8.55 -2.80
N CYS A 50 -0.97 -8.21 -3.38
CA CYS A 50 -1.34 -8.64 -4.72
C CYS A 50 -2.01 -7.48 -5.50
N PRO A 51 -1.92 -7.47 -6.84
CA PRO A 51 -2.68 -6.53 -7.64
C PRO A 51 -4.18 -6.70 -7.39
N SER A 52 -4.88 -5.60 -7.12
CA SER A 52 -6.33 -5.59 -6.89
C SER A 52 -6.99 -4.47 -7.68
N LYS A 53 -8.30 -4.62 -7.97
CA LYS A 53 -9.14 -3.58 -8.57
C LYS A 53 -10.10 -3.04 -7.50
N SER A 54 -9.55 -2.33 -6.52
CA SER A 54 -10.31 -1.73 -5.43
C SER A 54 -10.82 -0.33 -5.82
N PRO A 55 -12.06 0.06 -5.45
CA PRO A 55 -12.49 1.46 -5.55
C PRO A 55 -11.78 2.37 -4.52
N MET A 56 -11.14 1.78 -3.50
CA MET A 56 -10.37 2.49 -2.49
C MET A 56 -8.90 2.60 -2.90
N ALA A 57 -8.36 3.82 -2.79
CA ALA A 57 -6.94 4.12 -2.96
C ALA A 57 -6.48 5.09 -1.87
N SER A 58 -5.31 4.81 -1.32
CA SER A 58 -4.68 5.59 -0.26
C SER A 58 -3.33 6.11 -0.73
N LEU A 59 -2.92 7.25 -0.18
CA LEU A 59 -1.69 7.92 -0.56
C LEU A 59 -0.48 7.20 0.04
N VAL A 60 0.59 7.11 -0.75
CA VAL A 60 1.90 6.65 -0.30
C VAL A 60 2.93 7.77 -0.47
N PHE A 61 3.82 7.90 0.49
CA PHE A 61 4.93 8.84 0.45
C PHE A 61 6.15 8.26 1.20
N PHE A 62 7.30 8.91 1.06
CA PHE A 62 8.53 8.48 1.74
C PHE A 62 8.93 9.46 2.83
N ILE A 63 9.34 8.91 3.98
CA ILE A 63 10.00 9.67 5.03
C ILE A 63 11.48 9.36 5.00
N LYS A 64 12.32 10.39 4.97
CA LYS A 64 13.77 10.26 5.11
C LYS A 64 14.12 10.00 6.57
N LYS A 65 14.79 8.89 6.82
CA LYS A 65 15.32 8.52 8.14
C LYS A 65 16.66 9.20 8.39
N LYS A 66 17.10 9.21 9.66
CA LYS A 66 18.37 9.82 10.09
C LYS A 66 19.59 9.24 9.36
N ASP A 67 19.56 7.95 9.05
CA ASP A 67 20.58 7.22 8.29
C ASP A 67 20.55 7.52 6.77
N GLY A 68 19.61 8.34 6.31
CA GLY A 68 19.44 8.67 4.90
C GLY A 68 18.63 7.63 4.11
N SER A 69 18.14 6.57 4.76
CA SER A 69 17.19 5.63 4.14
C SER A 69 15.83 6.30 3.92
N LEU A 70 15.03 5.74 3.01
CA LEU A 70 13.65 6.19 2.78
C LEU A 70 12.73 5.07 3.25
N GLN A 71 11.78 5.40 4.11
CA GLN A 71 10.74 4.47 4.56
C GLN A 71 9.43 4.82 3.87
N LEU A 72 8.79 3.83 3.24
CA LEU A 72 7.45 3.97 2.68
C LEU A 72 6.44 4.15 3.82
N VAL A 73 5.55 5.13 3.69
CA VAL A 73 4.44 5.40 4.60
C VAL A 73 3.15 5.47 3.81
N GLN A 74 2.12 4.79 4.28
CA GLN A 74 0.76 4.84 3.75
C GLN A 74 -0.12 5.72 4.65
N ASN A 75 -0.91 6.59 4.04
CA ASN A 75 -1.85 7.46 4.73
C ASN A 75 -3.26 6.85 4.73
N TYR A 76 -3.67 6.26 5.86
CA TYR A 76 -4.99 5.65 6.03
C TYR A 76 -6.09 6.67 6.31
#